data_AF-A0A954R0S8-F1
#
_entry.id   AF-A0A954R0S8-F1
#
_cell.length_a   1.000
_cell.length_b   1.000
_cell.length_c   1.000
_cell.angle_alpha   90.00
_cell.angle_beta   90.00
_cell.angle_gamma   90.00
#
_symmetry.space_group_name_H-M   'P 1'
#
loop_
_entity.id
_entity.type
_entity.pdbx_description
1 polymer ?
#
loop_
_entity_poly.entity_id
_entity_poly.type
_entity_poly.pdbx_seq_one_letter_code
_entity_poly.pdbx_strand_id
1 'polypeptide(L)'
;MKERVFIPLSIIAMTGCAFLKTADADIIDFFDSSQIATPVASGVTFDVVSSNGYQFTYTRDKLFTGGLSGGPIGRAVLVPWPLGVEAQAVTTPPAGVTDRKARITIKRVDDQVFDLTSFTAKLLASTSGAGGSIEIMPTLNGEDGFNDPLVFDATGNFSQSFSYDTSKNPLGSTALLKDFNSYEINLYVDFALTAITLESQSSVPEPGTPLALMTLVGAGLSIRRRRVDQDGNHTCLGPLTRPIDARRIPPLWAAD
;
A
#
# COMPACT_ATOMS: atom_id res chain seq x y z
N MET A 1 7.33 -40.79 -56.06
CA MET A 1 8.38 -40.12 -55.27
C MET A 1 7.73 -39.01 -54.46
N LYS A 2 7.70 -39.15 -53.13
CA LYS A 2 7.30 -38.10 -52.18
C LYS A 2 8.13 -38.34 -50.92
N GLU A 3 9.27 -37.67 -50.84
CA GLU A 3 10.08 -37.65 -49.62
C GLU A 3 9.37 -36.80 -48.57
N ARG A 4 9.25 -37.35 -47.35
CA ARG A 4 8.80 -36.59 -46.17
C ARG A 4 10.00 -36.40 -45.27
N VAL A 5 10.46 -35.17 -45.19
CA VAL A 5 11.49 -34.69 -44.27
C VAL A 5 10.90 -34.69 -42.85
N PHE A 6 11.52 -35.44 -41.94
CA PHE A 6 11.23 -35.37 -40.50
C PHE A 6 12.19 -34.34 -39.87
N ILE A 7 11.63 -33.28 -39.28
CA ILE A 7 12.37 -32.33 -38.44
C ILE A 7 12.10 -32.74 -36.98
N PRO A 8 13.13 -33.10 -36.18
CA PRO A 8 12.94 -33.35 -34.77
C PRO A 8 12.81 -32.01 -34.02
N LEU A 9 11.74 -31.87 -33.24
CA LEU A 9 11.50 -30.73 -32.36
C LEU A 9 12.21 -31.00 -31.02
N SER A 10 13.34 -30.32 -30.77
CA SER A 10 14.04 -30.36 -29.49
C SER A 10 13.28 -29.55 -28.44
N ILE A 11 12.75 -30.20 -27.41
CA ILE A 11 12.17 -29.54 -26.23
C ILE A 11 13.31 -29.21 -25.27
N ILE A 12 13.65 -27.93 -25.16
CA ILE A 12 14.59 -27.41 -24.14
C ILE A 12 13.78 -27.24 -22.85
N ALA A 13 13.98 -28.13 -21.88
CA ALA A 13 13.51 -27.94 -20.52
C ALA A 13 14.45 -26.95 -19.81
N MET A 14 14.06 -25.66 -19.77
CA MET A 14 14.71 -24.70 -18.87
C MET A 14 14.21 -24.93 -17.45
N THR A 15 14.98 -25.70 -16.68
CA THR A 15 14.85 -25.75 -15.22
C THR A 15 15.39 -24.42 -14.67
N GLY A 16 14.51 -23.43 -14.51
CA GLY A 16 14.84 -22.19 -13.84
C GLY A 16 14.93 -22.43 -12.32
N CYS A 17 16.13 -22.28 -11.75
CA CYS A 17 16.29 -22.10 -10.30
C CYS A 17 15.55 -20.83 -9.88
N ALA A 18 14.41 -20.98 -9.20
CA ALA A 18 13.80 -19.89 -8.47
C ALA A 18 14.69 -19.59 -7.25
N PHE A 19 15.58 -18.60 -7.39
CA PHE A 19 16.23 -17.98 -6.24
C PHE A 19 15.16 -17.24 -5.45
N LEU A 20 14.75 -17.78 -4.30
CA LEU A 20 14.01 -17.03 -3.30
C LEU A 20 14.94 -15.92 -2.80
N LYS A 21 14.73 -14.69 -3.28
CA LYS A 21 15.34 -13.52 -2.65
C LYS A 21 14.61 -13.31 -1.32
N THR A 22 15.28 -13.63 -0.22
CA THR A 22 14.97 -12.99 1.06
C THR A 22 15.17 -11.49 0.84
N ALA A 23 14.12 -10.69 1.02
CA ALA A 23 14.28 -9.24 1.07
C ALA A 23 14.74 -8.91 2.49
N ASP A 24 15.96 -8.41 2.63
CA ASP A 24 16.44 -7.85 3.88
C ASP A 24 15.67 -6.55 4.19
N ALA A 25 15.55 -6.26 5.49
CA ALA A 25 15.06 -4.98 5.99
C ALA A 25 15.94 -3.86 5.42
N ASP A 26 15.30 -2.91 4.74
CA ASP A 26 15.93 -1.75 4.15
C ASP A 26 15.59 -0.49 4.95
N ILE A 27 16.61 0.31 5.27
CA ILE A 27 16.50 1.60 5.95
C ILE A 27 16.70 2.68 4.90
N ILE A 28 15.69 3.54 4.74
CA ILE A 28 15.69 4.60 3.74
C ILE A 28 15.54 5.94 4.44
N ASP A 29 16.56 6.78 4.29
CA ASP A 29 16.48 8.20 4.58
C ASP A 29 15.98 8.95 3.36
N PHE A 30 14.84 9.61 3.48
CA PHE A 30 14.21 10.36 2.39
C PHE A 30 14.73 11.79 2.28
N PHE A 31 14.49 12.37 1.10
CA PHE A 31 14.82 13.75 0.72
C PHE A 31 16.30 13.99 0.43
N ASP A 32 16.99 12.95 -0.03
CA ASP A 32 18.29 13.10 -0.68
C ASP A 32 18.13 13.55 -2.14
N SER A 33 19.10 14.33 -2.62
CA SER A 33 19.13 14.89 -3.97
C SER A 33 19.14 13.85 -5.10
N SER A 34 19.57 12.62 -4.84
CA SER A 34 19.56 11.52 -5.83
C SER A 34 18.20 10.84 -5.96
N GLN A 35 17.28 11.05 -5.02
CA GLN A 35 15.99 10.38 -5.01
C GLN A 35 15.02 11.08 -5.97
N ILE A 36 14.27 10.30 -6.73
CA ILE A 36 13.32 10.80 -7.71
C ILE A 36 11.90 10.58 -7.19
N ALA A 37 11.13 11.65 -7.04
CA ALA A 37 9.68 11.57 -6.86
C ALA A 37 8.98 11.49 -8.21
N THR A 38 8.39 10.33 -8.51
CA THR A 38 7.60 10.11 -9.71
C THR A 38 6.13 10.43 -9.42
N PRO A 39 5.49 11.38 -10.12
CA PRO A 39 4.06 11.62 -9.97
C PRO A 39 3.24 10.36 -10.30
N VAL A 40 2.29 10.02 -9.43
CA VAL A 40 1.41 8.85 -9.56
C VAL A 40 -0.03 9.27 -9.85
N ALA A 41 -0.53 10.26 -9.11
CA ALA A 41 -1.88 10.76 -9.24
C ALA A 41 -1.96 12.22 -8.82
N SER A 42 -3.01 12.90 -9.28
CA SER A 42 -3.29 14.28 -8.94
C SER A 42 -4.79 14.48 -8.84
N GLY A 43 -5.24 15.11 -7.76
CA GLY A 43 -6.65 15.46 -7.55
C GLY A 43 -6.83 16.96 -7.35
N VAL A 44 -8.07 17.36 -7.05
CA VAL A 44 -8.43 18.78 -6.83
C VAL A 44 -7.69 19.38 -5.63
N THR A 45 -7.46 18.59 -4.59
CA THR A 45 -6.86 19.06 -3.33
C THR A 45 -5.68 18.22 -2.86
N PHE A 46 -5.12 17.37 -3.73
CA PHE A 46 -3.99 16.51 -3.37
C PHE A 46 -3.13 16.19 -4.59
N ASP A 47 -1.90 15.75 -4.32
CA ASP A 47 -1.04 15.05 -5.26
C ASP A 47 -0.51 13.76 -4.62
N VAL A 48 -0.10 12.83 -5.46
CA VAL A 48 0.55 11.58 -5.06
C VAL A 48 1.84 11.44 -5.83
N VAL A 49 2.94 11.18 -5.12
CA VAL A 49 4.23 10.82 -5.72
C VAL A 49 4.70 9.49 -5.17
N SER A 50 5.49 8.76 -5.94
CA SER A 50 6.19 7.57 -5.50
C SER A 50 7.70 7.74 -5.57
N SER A 51 8.40 7.23 -4.57
CA SER A 51 9.86 7.21 -4.48
C SER A 51 10.31 6.04 -3.62
N ASN A 52 11.34 5.31 -4.05
CA ASN A 52 11.97 4.21 -3.30
C ASN A 52 10.98 3.15 -2.74
N GLY A 53 9.91 2.82 -3.46
CA GLY A 53 8.92 1.83 -3.01
C GLY A 53 7.86 2.38 -2.04
N TYR A 54 7.82 3.69 -1.81
CA TYR A 54 6.80 4.36 -1.01
C TYR A 54 5.97 5.31 -1.87
N GLN A 55 4.76 5.60 -1.42
CA GLN A 55 3.89 6.65 -1.93
C GLN A 55 3.65 7.69 -0.86
N PHE A 56 3.73 8.95 -1.27
CA PHE A 56 3.37 10.11 -0.48
C PHE A 56 2.15 10.75 -1.12
N THR A 57 1.01 10.66 -0.44
CA THR A 57 -0.19 11.43 -0.78
C THR A 57 -0.20 12.67 0.09
N TYR A 58 -0.34 13.86 -0.48
CA TYR A 58 -0.28 15.09 0.30
C TYR A 58 -1.25 16.14 -0.21
N THR A 59 -1.78 16.95 0.72
CA THR A 59 -2.77 17.97 0.39
C THR A 59 -2.16 19.18 -0.29
N ARG A 60 -2.93 19.78 -1.19
CA ARG A 60 -2.57 20.94 -2.00
C ARG A 60 -3.77 21.88 -2.09
N ASP A 61 -3.57 23.16 -1.82
CA ASP A 61 -4.63 24.16 -1.94
C ASP A 61 -4.70 24.71 -3.37
N LYS A 62 -5.04 23.83 -4.31
CA LYS A 62 -4.96 24.13 -5.76
C LYS A 62 -6.07 25.06 -6.25
N LEU A 63 -7.14 25.24 -5.49
CA LEU A 63 -8.25 26.14 -5.84
C LEU A 63 -8.14 27.51 -5.18
N PHE A 64 -7.06 27.77 -4.45
CA PHE A 64 -6.85 29.07 -3.82
C PHE A 64 -6.72 30.18 -4.86
N THR A 65 -7.58 31.20 -4.76
CA THR A 65 -7.59 32.38 -5.63
C THR A 65 -7.22 33.66 -4.90
N GLY A 66 -6.80 33.59 -3.63
CA GLY A 66 -6.55 34.77 -2.77
C GLY A 66 -5.25 35.52 -3.08
N GLY A 67 -4.53 35.17 -4.15
CA GLY A 67 -3.39 35.93 -4.64
C GLY A 67 -3.81 37.13 -5.50
N LEU A 68 -2.95 38.15 -5.59
CA LEU A 68 -3.12 39.32 -6.46
C LEU A 68 -3.71 38.94 -7.83
N SER A 69 -4.71 39.68 -8.30
CA SER A 69 -5.45 39.35 -9.53
C SER A 69 -4.51 39.08 -10.71
N GLY A 70 -4.59 37.89 -11.29
CA GLY A 70 -3.77 37.47 -12.45
C GLY A 70 -2.65 36.47 -12.14
N GLY A 71 -2.47 36.05 -10.89
CA GLY A 71 -1.59 34.92 -10.54
C GLY A 71 -2.16 33.56 -10.95
N PRO A 72 -1.32 32.52 -11.07
CA PRO A 72 -1.81 31.15 -11.29
C PRO A 72 -2.74 30.73 -10.14
N ILE A 73 -3.78 29.98 -10.47
CA ILE A 73 -4.71 29.41 -9.50
C ILE A 73 -3.95 28.38 -8.64
N GLY A 74 -4.17 28.42 -7.33
CA GLY A 74 -3.53 27.56 -6.35
C GLY A 74 -2.38 28.22 -5.59
N ARG A 75 -2.01 27.66 -4.44
CA ARG A 75 -0.89 28.14 -3.63
C ARG A 75 0.45 27.61 -4.16
N ALA A 76 1.46 28.47 -4.19
CA ALA A 76 2.82 28.09 -4.54
C ALA A 76 3.37 27.07 -3.54
N VAL A 77 4.15 26.11 -4.03
CA VAL A 77 4.89 25.15 -3.19
C VAL A 77 6.21 25.79 -2.77
N LEU A 78 6.44 25.86 -1.46
CA LEU A 78 7.63 26.44 -0.82
C LEU A 78 8.74 25.41 -0.61
N VAL A 79 8.38 24.14 -0.37
CA VAL A 79 9.32 23.02 -0.18
C VAL A 79 9.04 21.93 -1.21
N PRO A 80 9.61 22.05 -2.43
CA PRO A 80 9.50 21.01 -3.44
C PRO A 80 10.47 19.86 -3.16
N TRP A 81 10.15 18.67 -3.68
CA TRP A 81 11.10 17.56 -3.74
C TRP A 81 12.37 17.97 -4.52
N PRO A 82 13.59 17.57 -4.09
CA PRO A 82 13.92 16.67 -2.99
C PRO A 82 14.11 17.37 -1.64
N LEU A 83 13.80 18.67 -1.48
CA LEU A 83 13.99 19.36 -0.19
C LEU A 83 13.00 18.91 0.90
N GLY A 84 11.95 18.22 0.51
CA GLY A 84 10.89 17.73 1.38
C GLY A 84 9.63 17.40 0.59
N VAL A 85 8.57 17.09 1.32
CA VAL A 85 7.20 17.05 0.82
C VAL A 85 6.35 18.00 1.64
N GLU A 86 5.92 19.08 0.99
CA GLU A 86 4.97 20.03 1.57
C GLU A 86 3.56 19.47 1.54
N ALA A 87 2.76 19.81 2.55
CA ALA A 87 1.31 19.71 2.56
C ALA A 87 0.70 21.06 2.94
N GLN A 88 -0.40 21.40 2.26
CA GLN A 88 -1.08 22.67 2.45
C GLN A 88 -2.46 22.44 3.05
N ALA A 89 -2.83 23.28 4.01
CA ALA A 89 -4.20 23.38 4.46
C ALA A 89 -5.07 23.89 3.30
N VAL A 90 -6.23 23.28 3.12
CA VAL A 90 -7.10 23.54 1.97
C VAL A 90 -8.12 24.60 2.34
N THR A 91 -8.05 25.75 1.68
CA THR A 91 -8.95 26.88 1.97
C THR A 91 -10.38 26.57 1.52
N THR A 92 -10.52 25.98 0.32
CA THR A 92 -11.81 25.68 -0.30
C THR A 92 -11.85 24.20 -0.73
N PRO A 93 -12.22 23.28 0.17
CA PRO A 93 -12.34 21.88 -0.17
C PRO A 93 -13.58 21.62 -1.05
N PRO A 94 -13.65 20.48 -1.76
CA PRO A 94 -14.85 20.06 -2.47
C PRO A 94 -16.09 20.04 -1.57
N ALA A 95 -17.26 20.26 -2.15
CA ALA A 95 -18.52 20.25 -1.40
C ALA A 95 -18.69 18.92 -0.65
N GLY A 96 -19.04 19.00 0.64
CA GLY A 96 -19.19 17.83 1.52
C GLY A 96 -17.92 17.42 2.26
N VAL A 97 -16.75 18.01 1.95
CA VAL A 97 -15.51 17.77 2.69
C VAL A 97 -15.32 18.87 3.73
N THR A 98 -15.23 18.48 5.00
CA THR A 98 -15.05 19.41 6.13
C THR A 98 -13.61 19.48 6.62
N ASP A 99 -12.79 18.47 6.33
CA ASP A 99 -11.38 18.50 6.68
C ASP A 99 -10.61 19.43 5.74
N ARG A 100 -9.85 20.33 6.35
CA ARG A 100 -9.06 21.39 5.70
C ARG A 100 -7.61 21.36 6.15
N LYS A 101 -7.23 20.43 7.03
CA LYS A 101 -5.87 20.32 7.55
C LYS A 101 -4.88 20.04 6.43
N ALA A 102 -3.64 20.44 6.62
CA ALA A 102 -2.53 19.91 5.85
C ALA A 102 -2.34 18.44 6.24
N ARG A 103 -2.22 17.55 5.25
CA ARG A 103 -2.09 16.10 5.45
C ARG A 103 -1.02 15.52 4.54
N ILE A 104 -0.24 14.60 5.09
CA ILE A 104 0.67 13.71 4.35
C ILE A 104 0.37 12.29 4.78
N THR A 105 0.04 11.42 3.84
CA THR A 105 -0.08 9.98 4.05
C THR A 105 1.10 9.28 3.39
N ILE A 106 1.81 8.47 4.17
CA ILE A 106 2.94 7.65 3.70
C ILE A 106 2.49 6.20 3.71
N LYS A 107 2.74 5.48 2.61
CA LYS A 107 2.39 4.06 2.46
C LYS A 107 3.39 3.35 1.56
N ARG A 108 3.66 2.07 1.77
CA ARG A 108 4.43 1.27 0.80
C ARG A 108 3.61 0.90 -0.43
N VAL A 109 4.25 0.87 -1.61
CA VAL A 109 3.60 0.52 -2.88
C VAL A 109 3.12 -0.95 -2.93
N ASP A 110 3.68 -1.80 -2.08
CA ASP A 110 3.39 -3.24 -1.99
C ASP A 110 2.48 -3.59 -0.81
N ASP A 111 1.90 -2.58 -0.16
CA ASP A 111 1.02 -2.71 1.01
C ASP A 111 1.66 -3.40 2.24
N GLN A 112 2.98 -3.64 2.23
CA GLN A 112 3.66 -4.24 3.38
C GLN A 112 3.78 -3.24 4.54
N VAL A 113 3.95 -3.79 5.74
CA VAL A 113 4.22 -2.97 6.93
C VAL A 113 5.63 -2.38 6.90
N PHE A 114 5.80 -1.26 7.60
CA PHE A 114 7.08 -0.59 7.80
C PHE A 114 7.04 0.29 9.06
N ASP A 115 8.22 0.72 9.49
CA ASP A 115 8.41 1.54 10.68
C ASP A 115 8.73 2.98 10.24
N LEU A 116 8.06 3.95 10.86
CA LEU A 116 8.42 5.37 10.76
C LEU A 116 9.32 5.70 11.96
N THR A 117 10.63 5.63 11.77
CA THR A 117 11.60 5.67 12.87
C THR A 117 11.96 7.09 13.28
N SER A 118 11.99 8.03 12.34
CA SER A 118 12.19 9.45 12.62
C SER A 118 11.56 10.34 11.54
N PHE A 119 11.23 11.57 11.92
CA PHE A 119 10.86 12.61 10.96
C PHE A 119 11.22 14.01 11.47
N THR A 120 11.40 14.94 10.52
CA THR A 120 11.52 16.38 10.78
C THR A 120 10.43 17.12 10.01
N ALA A 121 9.60 17.86 10.74
CA ALA A 121 8.57 18.74 10.20
C ALA A 121 9.04 20.20 10.23
N LYS A 122 8.85 20.93 9.12
CA LYS A 122 9.06 22.38 9.03
C LYS A 122 7.72 23.09 8.93
N LEU A 123 7.49 24.07 9.78
CA LEU A 123 6.31 24.92 9.71
C LEU A 123 6.35 25.85 8.51
N LEU A 124 5.27 25.88 7.74
CA LEU A 124 5.07 26.82 6.64
C LEU A 124 3.95 27.84 6.95
N ALA A 125 3.47 27.83 8.18
CA ALA A 125 2.68 28.87 8.83
C ALA A 125 2.88 28.78 10.35
N SER A 126 2.81 29.91 11.05
CA SER A 126 3.04 29.96 12.49
C SER A 126 1.89 29.33 13.28
N THR A 127 2.23 28.58 14.33
CA THR A 127 1.31 27.97 15.30
C THR A 127 1.42 28.57 16.71
N SER A 128 2.45 29.39 16.97
CA SER A 128 2.81 29.93 18.29
C SER A 128 1.70 30.64 19.05
N GLY A 129 0.69 31.19 18.37
CA GLY A 129 -0.46 31.86 19.02
C GLY A 129 -1.55 30.90 19.53
N ALA A 130 -1.77 29.78 18.85
CA ALA A 130 -2.85 28.82 19.17
C ALA A 130 -2.32 27.49 19.72
N GLY A 131 -1.01 27.28 19.69
CA GLY A 131 -0.41 25.97 19.83
C GLY A 131 -0.40 25.21 18.51
N GLY A 132 0.54 24.27 18.36
CA GLY A 132 0.69 23.42 17.18
C GLY A 132 0.94 21.99 17.59
N SER A 133 0.34 21.04 16.88
CA SER A 133 0.53 19.63 17.16
C SER A 133 0.48 18.86 15.85
N ILE A 134 1.57 18.17 15.53
CA ILE A 134 1.56 17.15 14.49
C ILE A 134 0.80 15.95 15.08
N GLU A 135 -0.25 15.54 14.39
CA GLU A 135 -1.06 14.36 14.73
C GLU A 135 -0.66 13.23 13.77
N ILE A 136 -0.30 12.06 14.30
CA ILE A 136 0.01 10.88 13.50
C ILE A 136 -0.95 9.76 13.86
N MET A 137 -1.77 9.33 12.89
CA MET A 137 -2.57 8.12 12.98
C MET A 137 -1.99 7.06 12.02
N PRO A 138 -1.33 6.02 12.53
CA PRO A 138 -1.00 4.88 11.70
C PRO A 138 -2.24 4.03 11.41
N THR A 139 -2.21 3.27 10.32
CA THR A 139 -3.22 2.24 10.05
C THR A 139 -2.58 0.89 9.80
N LEU A 140 -3.26 -0.17 10.25
CA LEU A 140 -2.92 -1.56 10.00
C LEU A 140 -4.14 -2.22 9.37
N ASN A 141 -3.99 -2.72 8.13
CA ASN A 141 -5.05 -3.35 7.35
C ASN A 141 -6.31 -2.49 7.18
N GLY A 142 -6.15 -1.17 7.11
CA GLY A 142 -7.25 -0.21 6.93
C GLY A 142 -7.95 0.19 8.23
N GLU A 143 -7.53 -0.34 9.37
CA GLU A 143 -8.03 0.05 10.70
C GLU A 143 -7.03 0.98 11.40
N ASP A 144 -7.53 1.89 12.21
CA ASP A 144 -6.69 2.79 13.02
C ASP A 144 -5.80 1.99 13.98
N GLY A 145 -4.50 2.30 13.99
CA GLY A 145 -3.52 1.63 14.83
C GLY A 145 -3.62 1.98 16.30
N PHE A 146 -4.27 3.11 16.62
CA PHE A 146 -4.50 3.61 17.98
C PHE A 146 -5.93 4.13 18.11
N ASN A 147 -6.42 4.23 19.35
CA ASN A 147 -7.75 4.82 19.62
C ASN A 147 -7.79 6.33 19.32
N ASP A 148 -6.65 7.01 19.50
CA ASP A 148 -6.47 8.44 19.26
C ASP A 148 -5.15 8.66 18.52
N PRO A 149 -5.03 9.70 17.67
CA PRO A 149 -3.77 10.02 17.02
C PRO A 149 -2.67 10.30 18.04
N LEU A 150 -1.45 9.92 17.70
CA LEU A 150 -0.27 10.31 18.48
C LEU A 150 0.03 11.78 18.24
N VAL A 151 0.30 12.52 19.31
CA VAL A 151 0.51 13.97 19.27
C VAL A 151 1.97 14.33 19.54
N PHE A 152 2.50 15.24 18.70
CA PHE A 152 3.86 15.77 18.79
C PHE A 152 3.82 17.30 18.76
N ASP A 153 4.32 17.97 19.80
CA ASP A 153 4.27 19.45 19.88
C ASP A 153 5.06 20.11 18.76
N ALA A 154 4.38 20.93 17.95
CA ALA A 154 4.94 21.72 16.87
C ALA A 154 4.53 23.18 17.01
N THR A 155 4.50 23.68 18.25
CA THR A 155 4.22 25.08 18.56
C THR A 155 5.42 25.95 18.19
N GLY A 156 5.25 26.83 17.21
CA GLY A 156 6.35 27.66 16.75
C GLY A 156 5.97 28.67 15.67
N ASN A 157 7.01 29.26 15.09
CA ASN A 157 6.89 30.28 14.06
C ASN A 157 7.19 29.68 12.67
N PHE A 158 6.74 30.38 11.63
CA PHE A 158 7.08 30.08 10.24
C PHE A 158 8.57 29.75 10.06
N SER A 159 8.86 28.72 9.27
CA SER A 159 10.17 28.14 8.99
C SER A 159 10.90 27.46 10.16
N GLN A 160 10.34 27.38 11.36
CA GLN A 160 10.90 26.55 12.42
C GLN A 160 10.73 25.06 12.10
N SER A 161 11.72 24.25 12.47
CA SER A 161 11.74 22.80 12.29
C SER A 161 11.68 22.09 13.63
N PHE A 162 10.99 20.96 13.63
CA PHE A 162 10.78 20.08 14.79
C PHE A 162 11.14 18.66 14.38
N SER A 163 12.01 18.01 15.15
CA SER A 163 12.50 16.66 14.87
C SER A 163 12.06 15.71 15.95
N TYR A 164 11.60 14.53 15.55
CA TYR A 164 11.13 13.47 16.43
C TYR A 164 11.70 12.13 15.98
N ASP A 165 12.01 11.28 16.95
CA ASP A 165 12.52 9.94 16.76
C ASP A 165 11.96 9.01 17.85
N THR A 166 12.48 7.77 17.92
CA THR A 166 12.08 6.79 18.93
C THR A 166 12.65 7.05 20.33
N SER A 167 13.43 8.11 20.54
CA SER A 167 13.97 8.44 21.85
C SER A 167 12.88 9.00 22.77
N LYS A 168 13.11 8.90 24.09
CA LYS A 168 12.14 9.40 25.07
C LYS A 168 12.01 10.92 24.94
N ASN A 169 10.86 11.39 24.46
CA ASN A 169 10.57 12.81 24.28
C ASN A 169 9.67 13.35 25.40
N PRO A 170 10.08 14.39 26.16
CA PRO A 170 9.23 15.04 27.16
C PRO A 170 8.09 15.90 26.57
N LEU A 171 8.08 16.17 25.27
CA LEU A 171 7.16 17.08 24.55
C LEU A 171 6.20 16.36 23.59
N GLY A 172 6.12 15.03 23.63
CA GLY A 172 5.27 14.27 22.70
C GLY A 172 5.15 12.79 23.01
N SER A 173 4.58 12.05 22.06
CA SER A 173 4.44 10.60 22.16
C SER A 173 5.80 9.90 22.10
N THR A 174 6.00 8.89 22.97
CA THR A 174 7.08 7.91 22.88
C THR A 174 6.60 6.58 22.30
N ALA A 175 5.37 6.54 21.79
CA ALA A 175 4.81 5.32 21.20
C ALA A 175 5.57 4.99 19.90
N LEU A 176 5.83 3.70 19.72
CA LEU A 176 6.55 3.20 18.56
C LEU A 176 5.62 3.25 17.33
N LEU A 177 6.06 3.97 16.30
CA LEU A 177 5.44 3.97 14.97
C LEU A 177 6.02 2.80 14.16
N LYS A 178 5.60 1.59 14.52
CA LYS A 178 6.18 0.32 14.07
C LYS A 178 5.10 -0.65 13.58
N ASP A 179 5.42 -1.40 12.53
CA ASP A 179 4.60 -2.50 12.00
C ASP A 179 3.21 -2.06 11.48
N PHE A 180 3.15 -0.88 10.82
CA PHE A 180 1.93 -0.35 10.22
C PHE A 180 2.04 -0.26 8.69
N ASN A 181 0.90 -0.34 7.98
CA ASN A 181 0.87 -0.24 6.52
C ASN A 181 0.91 1.20 6.02
N SER A 182 0.48 2.16 6.86
CA SER A 182 0.51 3.58 6.50
C SER A 182 0.58 4.47 7.73
N TYR A 183 1.03 5.71 7.51
CA TYR A 183 1.02 6.79 8.49
C TYR A 183 0.32 8.00 7.90
N GLU A 184 -0.75 8.45 8.51
CA GLU A 184 -1.38 9.74 8.21
C GLU A 184 -0.87 10.79 9.19
N ILE A 185 -0.26 11.84 8.66
CA ILE A 185 0.43 12.90 9.39
C ILE A 185 -0.27 14.22 9.08
N ASN A 186 -0.84 14.86 10.10
CA ASN A 186 -1.68 16.05 9.93
C ASN A 186 -1.21 17.23 10.79
N LEU A 187 -1.45 18.44 10.27
CA LEU A 187 -1.37 19.70 11.02
C LEU A 187 -2.44 20.66 10.51
N TYR A 188 -3.02 21.49 11.38
CA TYR A 188 -4.07 22.44 10.97
C TYR A 188 -3.56 23.60 10.08
N VAL A 189 -2.24 23.79 9.99
CA VAL A 189 -1.58 24.73 9.09
C VAL A 189 -0.63 24.02 8.15
N ASP A 190 -0.15 24.73 7.14
CA ASP A 190 0.84 24.21 6.19
C ASP A 190 2.14 23.77 6.90
N PHE A 191 2.67 22.65 6.44
CA PHE A 191 3.96 22.14 6.88
C PHE A 191 4.62 21.33 5.77
N ALA A 192 5.90 21.02 5.95
CA ALA A 192 6.60 20.05 5.12
C ALA A 192 7.32 19.03 5.98
N LEU A 193 7.38 17.78 5.52
CA LEU A 193 8.38 16.84 6.03
C LEU A 193 9.67 17.05 5.23
N THR A 194 10.77 17.33 5.92
CA THR A 194 12.08 17.64 5.29
C THR A 194 13.16 16.61 5.62
N ALA A 195 12.86 15.67 6.51
CA ALA A 195 13.65 14.47 6.76
C ALA A 195 12.70 13.38 7.24
N ILE A 196 12.82 12.16 6.73
CA ILE A 196 12.06 10.98 7.18
C ILE A 196 13.02 9.80 7.09
N THR A 197 13.05 8.96 8.13
CA THR A 197 13.68 7.64 8.07
C THR A 197 12.59 6.59 8.16
N LEU A 198 12.54 5.70 7.16
CA LEU A 198 11.63 4.55 7.11
C LEU A 198 12.45 3.26 7.14
N GLU A 199 11.98 2.28 7.90
CA GLU A 199 12.58 0.94 7.96
C GLU A 199 11.55 -0.09 7.52
N SER A 200 11.88 -0.85 6.48
CA SER A 200 11.04 -1.93 5.99
C SER A 200 11.30 -3.23 6.76
N GLN A 201 10.25 -4.03 6.97
CA GLN A 201 10.44 -5.36 7.55
C GLN A 201 11.02 -6.33 6.52
N SER A 202 11.94 -7.19 6.97
CA SER A 202 12.40 -8.33 6.17
C SER A 202 11.23 -9.27 5.90
N SER A 203 10.83 -9.43 4.63
CA SER A 203 9.83 -10.44 4.30
C SER A 203 10.51 -11.81 4.26
N VAL A 204 10.19 -12.69 5.22
CA VAL A 204 10.46 -14.13 5.07
C VAL A 204 9.58 -14.63 3.93
N PRO A 205 10.13 -15.23 2.86
CA PRO A 205 9.28 -15.78 1.80
C PRO A 205 8.36 -16.84 2.40
N GLU A 206 7.05 -16.66 2.23
CA GLU A 206 6.04 -17.61 2.66
C GLU A 206 6.33 -18.97 1.99
N PRO A 207 6.42 -20.09 2.74
CA PRO A 207 6.71 -21.39 2.15
C PRO A 207 5.53 -21.86 1.29
N GLY A 208 5.65 -21.63 -0.02
CA GLY A 208 5.05 -22.42 -1.09
C GLY A 208 3.53 -22.30 -1.23
N THR A 209 3.07 -21.35 -2.06
CA THR A 209 1.87 -21.59 -2.86
C THR A 209 2.33 -22.33 -4.13
N PRO A 210 2.05 -23.65 -4.30
CA PRO A 210 2.36 -24.30 -5.55
C PRO A 210 1.58 -23.62 -6.68
N LEU A 211 2.28 -23.30 -7.77
CA LEU A 211 1.72 -22.83 -9.03
C LEU A 211 0.40 -23.59 -9.31
N ALA A 212 -0.69 -22.84 -9.46
CA ALA A 212 -1.93 -23.38 -9.97
C ALA A 212 -1.65 -24.08 -11.32
N LEU A 213 -1.84 -25.39 -11.32
CA LEU A 213 -1.83 -26.27 -12.46
C LEU A 213 -3.00 -25.90 -13.40
N MET A 214 -2.74 -25.12 -14.45
CA MET A 214 -3.62 -24.86 -15.59
C MET A 214 -2.68 -24.67 -16.79
N THR A 215 -2.68 -25.42 -17.91
CA THR A 215 -3.80 -26.01 -18.64
C THR A 215 -3.25 -27.09 -19.59
N LEU A 216 -3.74 -28.33 -19.51
CA LEU A 216 -3.49 -29.34 -20.56
C LEU A 216 -4.53 -29.13 -21.66
N VAL A 217 -4.15 -28.47 -22.76
CA VAL A 217 -4.98 -28.41 -23.97
C VAL A 217 -4.89 -29.78 -24.65
N GLY A 218 -6.05 -30.41 -24.81
CA GLY A 218 -6.18 -31.73 -25.42
C GLY A 218 -5.74 -31.75 -26.88
N ALA A 219 -5.00 -32.80 -27.23
CA ALA A 219 -5.06 -33.40 -28.54
C ALA A 219 -5.05 -34.92 -28.32
N GLY A 220 -6.12 -35.56 -28.77
CA GLY A 220 -6.40 -36.96 -28.49
C GLY A 220 -5.32 -37.90 -29.01
N LEU A 221 -5.02 -38.93 -28.22
CA LEU A 221 -4.45 -40.15 -28.74
C LEU A 221 -5.20 -41.34 -28.14
N SER A 222 -5.98 -41.97 -29.00
CA SER A 222 -6.65 -43.24 -28.76
C SER A 222 -5.60 -44.34 -28.60
N ILE A 223 -5.58 -45.04 -27.46
CA ILE A 223 -4.90 -46.33 -27.34
C ILE A 223 -5.92 -47.36 -26.90
N ARG A 224 -6.31 -48.22 -27.86
CA ARG A 224 -7.04 -49.46 -27.63
C ARG A 224 -6.13 -50.49 -26.94
N ARG A 225 -6.62 -50.99 -25.79
CA ARG A 225 -6.39 -52.28 -25.11
C ARG A 225 -5.10 -53.07 -25.39
N ARG A 226 -4.39 -53.38 -24.30
CA ARG A 226 -4.15 -54.79 -23.92
C ARG A 226 -4.54 -55.01 -22.47
N ARG A 227 -5.46 -55.96 -22.29
CA ARG A 227 -5.80 -56.60 -21.03
C ARG A 227 -4.69 -57.61 -20.74
N VAL A 228 -4.07 -57.53 -19.57
CA VAL A 228 -3.49 -58.68 -18.87
C VAL A 228 -3.97 -58.54 -17.43
N ASP A 229 -4.91 -59.40 -17.09
CA ASP A 229 -5.43 -59.56 -15.74
C ASP A 229 -4.41 -60.38 -14.92
N GLN A 230 -4.16 -59.99 -13.67
CA GLN A 230 -3.94 -60.90 -12.55
C GLN A 230 -3.92 -60.09 -11.24
N ASP A 231 -5.12 -59.70 -10.76
CA ASP A 231 -5.31 -59.53 -9.32
C ASP A 231 -5.68 -60.90 -8.74
N GLY A 232 -4.78 -61.42 -7.90
CA GLY A 232 -5.19 -62.26 -6.79
C GLY A 232 -5.96 -61.39 -5.80
N ASN A 233 -7.28 -61.34 -5.99
CA ASN A 233 -8.30 -61.20 -4.95
C ASN A 233 -8.28 -59.91 -4.10
N HIS A 234 -9.19 -58.96 -4.39
CA HIS A 234 -10.02 -58.34 -3.35
C HIS A 234 -11.41 -57.98 -3.92
N THR A 235 -12.41 -58.19 -3.07
CA THR A 235 -13.85 -58.31 -3.32
C THR A 235 -14.55 -57.05 -3.79
N CYS A 236 -15.52 -57.24 -4.70
CA CYS A 236 -16.38 -56.23 -5.29
C CYS A 236 -17.52 -55.80 -4.33
N LEU A 237 -17.72 -54.50 -4.14
CA LEU A 237 -19.00 -53.91 -3.74
C LEU A 237 -19.55 -53.13 -4.93
N GLY A 238 -20.75 -53.52 -5.38
CA GLY A 238 -21.41 -53.01 -6.59
C GLY A 238 -22.05 -51.62 -6.41
N PRO A 239 -22.51 -51.02 -7.52
CA PRO A 239 -23.15 -49.71 -7.50
C PRO A 239 -24.63 -49.82 -7.09
N LEU A 240 -25.02 -49.07 -6.05
CA LEU A 240 -26.42 -48.85 -5.71
C LEU A 240 -26.96 -47.69 -6.54
N THR A 241 -27.79 -48.03 -7.53
CA THR A 241 -28.82 -47.14 -8.07
C THR A 241 -30.10 -47.37 -7.28
N ARG A 242 -30.71 -46.30 -6.72
CA ARG A 242 -32.17 -46.17 -6.57
C ARG A 242 -32.59 -44.69 -6.45
N PRO A 243 -33.81 -44.35 -6.92
CA PRO A 243 -34.25 -42.97 -7.19
C PRO A 243 -34.89 -42.34 -5.94
N ILE A 244 -34.88 -41.00 -5.85
CA ILE A 244 -35.72 -40.28 -4.89
C ILE A 244 -36.77 -39.46 -5.63
N ASP A 245 -37.99 -39.74 -5.20
CA ASP A 245 -39.31 -39.35 -5.64
C ASP A 245 -39.61 -37.87 -5.34
N ALA A 246 -40.32 -37.24 -6.27
CA ALA A 246 -40.84 -35.89 -6.14
C ALA A 246 -42.13 -35.93 -5.32
N ARG A 247 -42.10 -35.36 -4.11
CA ARG A 247 -43.28 -34.80 -3.40
C ARG A 247 -42.88 -34.29 -2.01
N ARG A 248 -42.75 -32.96 -1.87
CA ARG A 248 -43.34 -32.14 -0.78
C ARG A 248 -42.80 -30.71 -0.82
N ILE A 249 -43.67 -29.81 -1.25
CA ILE A 249 -43.62 -28.37 -0.97
C ILE A 249 -44.39 -28.15 0.34
N PRO A 250 -43.89 -27.35 1.28
CA PRO A 250 -44.75 -26.57 2.16
C PRO A 250 -44.57 -25.05 1.94
N PRO A 251 -45.62 -24.25 2.21
CA PRO A 251 -45.74 -22.88 1.70
C PRO A 251 -45.10 -21.82 2.60
N LEU A 252 -44.96 -20.66 1.96
CA LEU A 252 -44.72 -19.32 2.44
C LEU A 252 -45.69 -18.93 3.60
N TRP A 253 -45.28 -17.93 4.40
CA TRP A 253 -46.00 -17.17 5.46
C TRP A 253 -45.98 -17.73 6.89
N ALA A 254 -45.15 -17.13 7.75
CA ALA A 254 -45.49 -16.71 9.10
C ALA A 254 -44.42 -15.72 9.59
N ALA A 255 -44.75 -14.44 9.54
CA ALA A 255 -44.07 -13.38 10.29
C ALA A 255 -45.00 -13.03 11.45
N ASP A 256 -44.44 -13.03 12.65
CA ASP A 256 -44.83 -12.19 13.79
C ASP A 256 -43.53 -11.54 14.30
#